data_AF-Q12GV0-F1
#
_entry.id   AF-Q12GV0-F1
#
_cell.length_a   1.000
_cell.length_b   1.000
_cell.length_c   1.000
_cell.angle_alpha   90.00
_cell.angle_beta   90.00
_cell.angle_gamma   90.00
#
_symmetry.space_group_name_H-M   'P 1'
#
loop_
_entity.id
_entity.type
_entity.pdbx_description
1 polymer ?
#
loop_
_entity_poly.entity_id
_entity_poly.type
_entity_poly.pdbx_seq_one_letter_code
_entity_poly.pdbx_strand_id
1 'polypeptide(L)'
;MTPPRQAQRRQFCAALASSVALPALLPLRALAADTALPVPASLPRIAMAAAAKDQPVVLLVSLPGCPYCELVRRNYLLPARQDIGLHAWQLSIADQTTPLIGFDGKASTAAAQIKAWKATFTPTVLFLGDSGQELAERLVGVGVPDFYGAYLEQRLAAARKTLAARG
;
A
#
# COMPACT_ATOMS: atom_id res chain seq x y z
N MET A 1 4.96 33.00 -92.65
CA MET A 1 5.71 31.81 -93.07
C MET A 1 5.98 30.93 -91.85
N THR A 2 5.17 29.90 -91.64
CA THR A 2 5.56 28.67 -90.93
C THR A 2 6.36 27.80 -91.93
N PRO A 3 7.23 26.83 -91.53
CA PRO A 3 7.18 25.99 -90.31
C PRO A 3 8.64 25.68 -89.78
N PRO A 4 9.04 24.50 -89.24
CA PRO A 4 8.38 23.45 -88.44
C PRO A 4 9.16 22.99 -87.17
N ARG A 5 8.51 22.04 -86.46
CA ARG A 5 9.04 20.76 -85.90
C ARG A 5 9.49 20.65 -84.43
N GLN A 6 8.60 19.93 -83.73
CA GLN A 6 8.78 19.00 -82.61
C GLN A 6 10.16 18.31 -82.50
N ALA A 7 10.63 18.23 -81.26
CA ALA A 7 11.32 17.07 -80.68
C ALA A 7 11.20 17.19 -79.15
N GLN A 8 10.16 16.62 -78.53
CA GLN A 8 10.26 15.32 -77.87
C GLN A 8 11.60 15.11 -77.15
N ARG A 9 11.67 15.48 -75.87
CA ARG A 9 12.62 14.86 -74.95
C ARG A 9 12.23 15.07 -73.48
N ARG A 10 11.66 13.99 -72.93
CA ARG A 10 11.87 13.50 -71.56
C ARG A 10 11.03 14.15 -70.46
N GLN A 11 9.87 13.52 -70.29
CA GLN A 11 9.24 13.23 -69.00
C GLN A 11 10.26 12.65 -67.98
N PHE A 12 9.88 12.74 -66.70
CA PHE A 12 10.42 12.09 -65.50
C PHE A 12 11.50 12.86 -64.71
N CYS A 13 11.04 13.47 -63.61
CA CYS A 13 11.54 13.27 -62.23
C CYS A 13 10.50 13.93 -61.30
N ALA A 14 9.54 13.16 -60.79
CA ALA A 14 9.64 12.43 -59.52
C ALA A 14 9.45 13.35 -58.31
N ALA A 15 8.35 13.07 -57.61
CA ALA A 15 7.91 13.70 -56.38
C ALA A 15 8.94 13.60 -55.25
N LEU A 16 8.97 14.60 -54.36
CA LEU A 16 9.42 14.41 -52.99
C LEU A 16 8.28 14.76 -52.07
N ALA A 17 7.61 13.68 -51.66
CA ALA A 17 6.53 13.65 -50.70
C ALA A 17 7.05 14.02 -49.30
N SER A 18 6.24 14.82 -48.61
CA SER A 18 6.27 15.07 -47.18
C SER A 18 6.29 13.77 -46.38
N SER A 19 7.18 13.66 -45.39
CA SER A 19 7.07 12.71 -44.26
C SER A 19 8.02 13.14 -43.14
N VAL A 20 7.59 14.07 -42.29
CA VAL A 20 8.22 14.26 -40.97
C VAL A 20 7.65 13.16 -40.09
N ALA A 21 8.39 12.07 -39.94
CA ALA A 21 8.05 10.99 -39.02
C ALA A 21 8.24 11.50 -37.58
N LEU A 22 7.13 11.79 -36.90
CA LEU A 22 7.14 12.08 -35.46
C LEU A 22 7.33 10.74 -34.72
N PRO A 23 8.44 10.53 -33.99
CA PRO A 23 8.62 9.29 -33.24
C PRO A 23 7.54 9.21 -32.16
N ALA A 24 6.72 8.17 -32.21
CA ALA A 24 5.73 7.85 -31.20
C ALA A 24 6.43 7.54 -29.87
N LEU A 25 6.56 8.54 -29.01
CA LEU A 25 6.94 8.38 -27.62
C LEU A 25 5.80 7.64 -26.91
N LEU A 26 5.90 6.31 -26.80
CA LEU A 26 5.04 5.56 -25.90
C LEU A 26 5.28 6.09 -24.48
N PRO A 27 4.25 6.55 -23.74
CA PRO A 27 4.41 6.92 -22.35
C PRO A 27 4.75 5.66 -21.57
N LEU A 28 6.00 5.56 -21.10
CA LEU A 28 6.39 4.56 -20.13
C LEU A 28 5.59 4.85 -18.84
N ARG A 29 4.53 4.09 -18.60
CA ARG A 29 3.78 4.15 -17.35
C ARG A 29 4.74 3.70 -16.23
N ALA A 30 5.33 4.66 -15.53
CA ALA A 30 6.06 4.39 -14.31
C ALA A 30 5.08 3.74 -13.32
N LEU A 31 5.30 2.47 -12.98
CA LEU A 31 4.67 1.87 -11.83
C LEU A 31 5.23 2.59 -10.59
N ALA A 32 4.45 3.47 -9.98
CA ALA A 32 4.82 4.01 -8.68
C ALA A 32 4.90 2.84 -7.70
N ALA A 33 6.01 2.72 -6.97
CA ALA A 33 6.15 1.72 -5.94
C ALA A 33 5.09 1.94 -4.85
N ASP A 34 4.52 0.85 -4.34
CA ASP A 34 3.60 0.89 -3.19
C ASP A 34 4.25 1.64 -2.03
N THR A 35 3.47 2.47 -1.34
CA THR A 35 3.95 3.04 -0.08
C THR A 35 4.13 1.93 0.95
N ALA A 36 5.18 2.01 1.77
CA ALA A 36 5.50 0.96 2.72
C ALA A 36 5.35 1.46 4.16
N LEU A 37 4.50 0.82 4.94
CA LEU A 37 4.63 0.86 6.40
C LEU A 37 5.80 -0.05 6.81
N PRO A 38 6.47 0.23 7.94
CA PRO A 38 7.54 -0.63 8.40
C PRO A 38 7.00 -2.02 8.78
N VAL A 39 7.81 -3.03 8.50
CA VAL A 39 7.57 -4.42 8.86
C VAL A 39 8.28 -4.71 10.19
N PRO A 40 7.58 -5.22 11.21
CA PRO A 40 8.19 -5.49 12.51
C PRO A 40 9.00 -6.80 12.47
N ALA A 41 10.16 -6.82 13.13
CA ALA A 41 10.90 -8.07 13.37
C ALA A 41 10.40 -8.82 14.62
N SER A 42 9.73 -8.13 15.55
CA SER A 42 9.25 -8.69 16.82
C SER A 42 7.99 -7.97 17.27
N LEU A 43 6.91 -8.75 17.46
CA LEU A 43 5.63 -8.23 17.94
C LEU A 43 5.68 -7.75 19.39
N PRO A 44 6.29 -8.49 20.35
CA PRO A 44 6.46 -8.00 21.72
C PRO A 44 7.19 -6.66 21.77
N ARG A 45 8.24 -6.49 20.95
CA ARG A 45 9.02 -5.24 20.92
C ARG A 45 8.19 -4.03 20.50
N ILE A 46 7.42 -4.16 19.43
CA ILE A 46 6.58 -3.04 18.97
C ILE A 46 5.42 -2.77 19.93
N ALA A 47 4.93 -3.80 20.62
CA ALA A 47 3.86 -3.69 21.60
C ALA A 47 4.34 -2.99 22.88
N MET A 48 5.51 -3.35 23.40
CA MET A 48 6.16 -2.63 24.50
C MET A 48 6.38 -1.16 24.15
N ALA A 49 6.86 -0.87 22.93
CA ALA A 49 7.10 0.50 22.49
C ALA A 49 5.80 1.31 22.36
N ALA A 50 4.69 0.68 21.97
CA ALA A 50 3.38 1.33 21.88
C ALA A 50 2.77 1.55 23.27
N ALA A 51 2.86 0.55 24.15
CA ALA A 51 2.38 0.62 25.53
C ALA A 51 3.09 1.71 26.34
N ALA A 52 4.39 1.92 26.12
CA ALA A 52 5.15 3.03 26.74
C ALA A 52 4.64 4.44 26.38
N LYS A 53 3.72 4.55 25.42
CA LYS A 53 3.04 5.79 25.02
C LYS A 53 1.52 5.72 25.17
N ASP A 54 1.01 4.73 25.90
CA ASP A 54 -0.43 4.48 26.06
C ASP A 54 -1.16 4.29 24.70
N GLN A 55 -0.47 3.73 23.71
CA GLN A 55 -1.02 3.48 22.39
C GLN A 55 -1.18 1.98 22.10
N PRO A 56 -2.23 1.58 21.37
CA PRO A 56 -2.30 0.25 20.79
C PRO A 56 -1.28 0.12 19.65
N VAL A 57 -0.88 -1.12 19.34
CA VAL A 57 -0.26 -1.43 18.05
C VAL A 57 -1.35 -1.46 17.00
N VAL A 58 -1.20 -0.67 15.94
CA VAL A 58 -2.06 -0.77 14.76
C VAL A 58 -1.33 -1.62 13.73
N LEU A 59 -1.92 -2.71 13.29
CA LEU A 59 -1.28 -3.63 12.35
C LEU A 59 -2.14 -3.81 11.09
N LEU A 60 -1.62 -3.35 9.96
CA LEU A 60 -2.20 -3.58 8.65
C LEU A 60 -1.76 -4.95 8.11
N VAL A 61 -2.74 -5.83 7.89
CA VAL A 61 -2.58 -6.98 7.03
C VAL A 61 -2.84 -6.56 5.59
N SER A 62 -1.86 -6.78 4.73
CA SER A 62 -1.80 -6.24 3.37
C SER A 62 -1.45 -7.31 2.34
N LEU A 63 -1.56 -6.93 1.07
CA LEU A 63 -1.08 -7.68 -0.09
C LEU A 63 -0.36 -6.71 -1.04
N PRO A 64 0.78 -7.08 -1.67
CA PRO A 64 1.46 -6.23 -2.63
C PRO A 64 0.55 -5.91 -3.84
N GLY A 65 0.54 -4.67 -4.30
CA GLY A 65 -0.27 -4.25 -5.46
C GLY A 65 -1.77 -4.18 -5.19
N CYS A 66 -2.21 -4.34 -3.94
CA CYS A 66 -3.61 -4.20 -3.53
C CYS A 66 -3.99 -2.70 -3.45
N PRO A 67 -4.86 -2.19 -4.34
CA PRO A 67 -5.19 -0.75 -4.38
C PRO A 67 -5.88 -0.27 -3.10
N TYR A 68 -6.71 -1.12 -2.48
CA TYR A 68 -7.35 -0.79 -1.20
C TYR A 68 -6.35 -0.77 -0.04
N CYS A 69 -5.33 -1.62 -0.06
CA CYS A 69 -4.26 -1.62 0.92
C CYS A 69 -3.41 -0.35 0.79
N GLU A 70 -3.12 0.07 -0.45
CA GLU A 70 -2.43 1.32 -0.73
C GLU A 70 -3.23 2.54 -0.25
N LEU A 71 -4.54 2.56 -0.51
CA LEU A 71 -5.44 3.61 0.00
C LEU A 71 -5.35 3.71 1.53
N VAL A 72 -5.37 2.58 2.25
CA VAL A 72 -5.27 2.56 3.73
C VAL A 72 -3.91 3.06 4.20
N ARG A 73 -2.81 2.63 3.58
CA ARG A 73 -1.46 3.07 3.96
C ARG A 73 -1.28 4.57 3.73
N ARG A 74 -1.52 5.01 2.51
CA ARG A 74 -1.17 6.35 2.04
C ARG A 74 -2.03 7.45 2.65
N ASN A 75 -3.33 7.20 2.79
CA ASN A 75 -4.26 8.25 3.19
C ASN A 75 -4.54 8.27 4.70
N TYR A 76 -4.19 7.21 5.43
CA TYR A 76 -4.56 7.09 6.84
C TYR A 76 -3.38 6.72 7.74
N LEU A 77 -2.77 5.53 7.54
CA LEU A 77 -1.81 5.00 8.50
C LEU A 77 -0.45 5.71 8.45
N LEU A 78 0.05 6.08 7.27
CA LEU A 78 1.30 6.84 7.13
C LEU A 78 1.19 8.27 7.66
N PRO A 79 0.16 9.07 7.28
CA PRO A 79 -0.06 10.38 7.88
C PRO A 79 -0.21 10.29 9.41
N ALA A 80 -1.03 9.38 9.93
CA ALA A 80 -1.18 9.21 11.38
C ALA A 80 0.13 8.84 12.09
N ARG A 81 1.02 8.08 11.42
CA ARG A 81 2.37 7.80 11.92
C ARG A 81 3.21 9.07 12.05
N GLN A 82 3.11 9.98 11.09
CA GLN A 82 3.90 11.20 11.01
C GLN A 82 3.35 12.30 11.92
N ASP A 83 2.03 12.53 11.87
CA ASP A 83 1.38 13.66 12.50
C ASP A 83 1.12 13.44 13.99
N ILE A 84 0.71 12.22 14.37
CA ILE A 84 0.32 11.89 15.76
C ILE A 84 1.12 10.73 16.36
N GLY A 85 2.18 10.29 15.67
CA GLY A 85 3.10 9.27 16.17
C GLY A 85 2.47 7.87 16.33
N LEU A 86 1.43 7.54 15.55
CA LEU A 86 0.72 6.26 15.65
C LEU A 86 1.66 5.07 15.49
N HIS A 87 1.55 4.04 16.33
CA HIS A 87 2.34 2.81 16.21
C HIS A 87 1.77 1.86 15.12
N ALA A 88 1.80 2.27 13.83
CA ALA A 88 1.12 1.59 12.72
C ALA A 88 2.02 0.72 11.79
N TRP A 89 2.07 -0.58 11.96
CA TRP A 89 2.95 -1.51 11.25
C TRP A 89 2.21 -2.27 10.15
N GLN A 90 2.92 -3.01 9.31
CA GLN A 90 2.29 -3.94 8.35
C GLN A 90 2.91 -5.33 8.33
N LEU A 91 2.09 -6.30 7.95
CA LEU A 91 2.49 -7.62 7.49
C LEU A 91 1.79 -7.92 6.16
N SER A 92 2.45 -8.69 5.28
CA SER A 92 1.89 -9.10 4.00
C SER A 92 1.43 -10.56 4.07
N ILE A 93 0.25 -10.87 3.54
CA ILE A 93 -0.22 -12.25 3.40
C ILE A 93 0.61 -13.05 2.39
N ALA A 94 1.29 -12.38 1.46
CA ALA A 94 2.14 -13.01 0.45
C ALA A 94 3.56 -13.27 0.97
N ASP A 95 3.92 -12.74 2.15
CA ASP A 95 5.25 -12.89 2.72
C ASP A 95 5.34 -14.12 3.63
N GLN A 96 5.97 -15.16 3.10
CA GLN A 96 6.15 -16.44 3.78
C GLN A 96 7.50 -16.58 4.48
N THR A 97 8.45 -15.70 4.18
CA THR A 97 9.87 -15.91 4.52
C THR A 97 10.41 -14.92 5.52
N THR A 98 9.82 -13.73 5.64
CA THR A 98 10.31 -12.71 6.59
C THR A 98 10.20 -13.24 8.02
N PRO A 99 11.33 -13.34 8.75
CA PRO A 99 11.32 -13.78 10.13
C PRO A 99 10.56 -12.79 11.02
N LEU A 100 9.73 -13.33 11.91
CA LEU A 100 8.95 -12.56 12.87
C LEU A 100 8.98 -13.27 14.22
N ILE A 101 9.22 -12.53 15.30
CA ILE A 101 9.00 -13.05 16.66
C ILE A 101 7.55 -12.78 17.06
N GLY A 102 6.81 -13.85 17.32
CA GLY A 102 5.42 -13.82 17.74
C GLY A 102 5.24 -13.24 19.15
N PHE A 103 3.98 -12.97 19.54
CA PHE A 103 3.65 -12.50 20.89
C PHE A 103 3.98 -13.53 21.99
N ASP A 104 4.07 -14.81 21.64
CA ASP A 104 4.51 -15.89 22.53
C ASP A 104 6.05 -16.02 22.64
N GLY A 105 6.79 -15.10 22.01
CA GLY A 105 8.26 -15.09 21.98
C GLY A 105 8.88 -16.11 21.03
N LYS A 106 8.08 -16.89 20.29
CA LYS A 106 8.60 -17.91 19.37
C LYS A 106 8.87 -17.34 17.98
N ALA A 107 9.80 -17.98 17.28
CA ALA A 107 10.03 -17.71 15.86
C ALA A 107 8.78 -18.07 15.03
N SER A 108 8.43 -17.19 14.12
CA SER A 108 7.26 -17.25 13.25
C SER A 108 7.59 -16.55 11.92
N THR A 109 6.58 -16.42 11.07
CA THR A 109 6.63 -15.63 9.83
C THR A 109 5.40 -14.74 9.74
N ALA A 110 5.45 -13.73 8.86
CA ALA A 110 4.30 -12.85 8.61
C ALA A 110 3.03 -13.65 8.28
N ALA A 111 3.09 -14.53 7.29
CA ALA A 111 1.95 -15.37 6.88
C ALA A 111 1.45 -16.29 8.01
N ALA A 112 2.34 -16.92 8.78
CA ALA A 112 1.95 -17.81 9.87
C ALA A 112 1.21 -17.05 10.98
N GLN A 113 1.72 -15.86 11.33
CA GLN A 113 1.09 -15.00 12.33
C GLN A 113 -0.29 -14.49 11.87
N ILE A 114 -0.40 -14.03 10.62
CA ILE A 114 -1.67 -13.57 10.06
C ILE A 114 -2.73 -14.69 10.08
N LYS A 115 -2.32 -15.92 9.75
CA LYS A 115 -3.20 -17.09 9.83
C LYS A 115 -3.65 -17.37 11.26
N ALA A 116 -2.77 -17.22 12.24
CA ALA A 116 -3.12 -17.38 13.66
C ALA A 116 -4.19 -16.37 14.12
N TRP A 117 -4.15 -15.13 13.62
CA TRP A 117 -5.20 -14.12 13.87
C TRP A 117 -6.46 -14.29 13.01
N LYS A 118 -6.48 -15.25 12.08
CA LYS A 118 -7.56 -15.43 11.09
C LYS A 118 -7.82 -14.14 10.29
N ALA A 119 -6.78 -13.37 9.99
CA ALA A 119 -6.86 -12.07 9.33
C ALA A 119 -6.45 -12.18 7.85
N THR A 120 -7.01 -13.14 7.10
CA THR A 120 -6.56 -13.47 5.73
C THR A 120 -7.18 -12.60 4.64
N PHE A 121 -8.16 -11.75 4.97
CA PHE A 121 -8.73 -10.77 4.04
C PHE A 121 -7.91 -9.48 4.05
N THR A 122 -7.76 -8.81 2.91
CA THR A 122 -6.97 -7.58 2.79
C THR A 122 -7.75 -6.42 2.17
N PRO A 123 -7.54 -5.18 2.65
CA PRO A 123 -6.81 -4.84 3.87
C PRO A 123 -7.55 -5.27 5.14
N THR A 124 -6.83 -5.66 6.18
CA THR A 124 -7.41 -5.78 7.54
C THR A 124 -6.54 -4.99 8.51
N VAL A 125 -7.14 -4.11 9.32
CA VAL A 125 -6.42 -3.35 10.36
C VAL A 125 -6.78 -3.90 11.73
N LEU A 126 -5.78 -4.44 12.42
CA LEU A 126 -5.89 -4.96 13.79
C LEU A 126 -5.43 -3.89 14.79
N PHE A 127 -6.06 -3.87 15.97
CA PHE A 127 -5.72 -2.99 17.09
C PHE A 127 -5.29 -3.86 18.27
N LEU A 128 -3.98 -4.01 18.47
CA LEU A 128 -3.40 -5.02 19.34
C LEU A 128 -2.83 -4.42 20.63
N GLY A 129 -2.99 -5.17 21.72
CA GLY A 129 -2.36 -4.89 23.00
C GLY A 129 -0.97 -5.53 23.16
N ASP A 130 -0.47 -5.46 24.38
CA ASP A 130 0.83 -5.96 24.84
C ASP A 130 1.06 -7.47 24.61
N SER A 131 0.01 -8.28 24.71
CA SER A 131 0.02 -9.73 24.55
C SER A 131 -0.56 -10.20 23.21
N GLY A 132 -0.83 -9.26 22.30
CA GLY A 132 -1.37 -9.56 20.96
C GLY A 132 -2.87 -9.80 20.91
N GLN A 133 -3.57 -9.48 22.00
CA GLN A 133 -5.03 -9.46 22.08
C GLN A 133 -5.60 -8.26 21.34
N GLU A 134 -6.73 -8.43 20.65
CA GLU A 134 -7.44 -7.31 20.04
C GLU A 134 -8.12 -6.44 21.10
N LEU A 135 -7.80 -5.15 21.09
CA LEU A 135 -8.32 -4.14 22.01
C LEU A 135 -9.60 -3.46 21.49
N ALA A 136 -9.83 -3.57 20.19
CA ALA A 136 -11.02 -3.09 19.50
C ALA A 136 -11.31 -3.99 18.31
N GLU A 137 -12.55 -3.89 17.81
CA GLU A 137 -12.95 -4.57 16.58
C GLU A 137 -12.06 -4.13 15.41
N ARG A 138 -11.47 -5.11 14.72
CA ARG A 138 -10.68 -4.89 13.51
C ARG A 138 -11.50 -4.26 12.38
N LEU A 139 -10.83 -3.52 11.51
CA LEU A 139 -11.42 -3.05 10.24
C LEU A 139 -11.10 -4.07 9.15
N VAL A 140 -12.12 -4.63 8.50
CA VAL A 140 -11.97 -5.58 7.40
C VAL A 140 -12.44 -4.94 6.10
N GLY A 141 -11.53 -4.84 5.14
CA GLY A 141 -11.75 -4.15 3.88
C GLY A 141 -11.83 -2.63 4.03
N VAL A 142 -12.22 -1.98 2.94
CA VAL A 142 -12.54 -0.56 2.89
C VAL A 142 -13.98 -0.49 2.39
N GLY A 143 -14.94 -0.44 3.33
CA GLY A 143 -16.37 -0.43 3.00
C GLY A 143 -16.76 0.78 2.16
N VAL A 144 -16.99 1.91 2.82
CA VAL A 144 -17.19 3.22 2.16
C VAL A 144 -15.95 4.07 2.43
N PRO A 145 -15.10 4.34 1.43
CA PRO A 145 -13.82 5.04 1.62
C PRO A 145 -13.94 6.36 2.37
N ASP A 146 -14.99 7.14 2.09
CA ASP A 146 -15.22 8.47 2.69
C ASP A 146 -15.44 8.43 4.21
N PHE A 147 -15.87 7.27 4.74
CA PHE A 147 -16.07 7.08 6.19
C PHE A 147 -14.93 6.29 6.84
N TYR A 148 -13.94 5.82 6.07
CA TYR A 148 -12.89 4.95 6.59
C TYR A 148 -12.09 5.62 7.71
N GLY A 149 -11.77 6.91 7.56
CA GLY A 149 -11.09 7.69 8.60
C GLY A 149 -11.87 7.75 9.91
N ALA A 150 -13.18 7.98 9.84
CA ALA A 150 -14.04 8.00 11.03
C ALA A 150 -14.09 6.64 11.73
N TYR A 151 -14.17 5.55 10.96
CA TYR A 151 -14.11 4.20 11.52
C TYR A 151 -12.76 3.90 12.16
N LEU A 152 -11.65 4.30 11.53
CA LEU A 152 -10.31 4.15 12.09
C LEU A 152 -10.19 4.88 13.43
N GLU A 153 -10.60 6.15 13.50
CA GLU A 153 -10.57 6.92 14.74
C GLU A 153 -11.45 6.31 15.83
N GLN A 154 -12.65 5.84 15.47
CA GLN A 154 -13.53 5.15 16.42
C GLN A 154 -12.87 3.89 17.00
N ARG A 155 -12.20 3.07 16.18
CA ARG A 155 -11.50 1.87 16.66
C ARG A 155 -10.26 2.22 17.49
N LEU A 156 -9.52 3.27 17.12
CA LEU A 156 -8.40 3.76 17.91
C LEU A 156 -8.84 4.25 19.30
N ALA A 157 -9.91 5.04 19.37
CA ALA A 157 -10.47 5.51 20.63
C ALA A 157 -10.93 4.34 21.51
N ALA A 158 -11.62 3.35 20.92
CA ALA A 158 -12.02 2.14 21.63
C ALA A 158 -10.81 1.35 22.14
N ALA A 159 -9.78 1.16 21.32
CA ALA A 159 -8.58 0.44 21.70
C ALA A 159 -7.82 1.11 22.84
N ARG A 160 -7.67 2.45 22.78
CA ARG A 160 -7.06 3.24 23.86
C ARG A 160 -7.86 3.14 25.17
N LYS A 161 -9.19 3.18 25.08
CA LYS A 161 -10.07 3.00 26.26
C LYS A 161 -9.89 1.62 26.89
N THR A 162 -9.87 0.56 26.08
CA THR A 162 -9.63 -0.82 26.55
C THR A 162 -8.24 -0.98 27.17
N LEU A 163 -7.23 -0.31 26.61
CA LEU A 163 -5.87 -0.31 27.14
C LEU A 163 -5.80 0.38 28.51
N ALA A 164 -6.38 1.57 28.63
CA ALA A 164 -6.40 2.33 29.88
C ALA A 164 -7.17 1.62 31.01
N ALA A 165 -8.20 0.83 30.68
CA ALA A 165 -8.96 0.07 31.68
C ALA A 165 -8.20 -1.14 32.28
N ARG A 166 -6.97 -1.41 31.81
CA ARG A 166 -6.14 -2.54 32.25
C ARG A 166 -4.94 -2.13 33.12
N GLY A 167 -4.58 -0.85 33.12
CA GLY A 167 -3.55 -0.27 33.99
C GLY A 167 -4.15 0.25 35.28
#